data_AF-A0A8H3ZYT3-F1
#
_entry.id   AF-A0A8H3ZYT3-F1
#
_cell.length_a   1.000
_cell.length_b   1.000
_cell.length_c   1.000
_cell.angle_alpha   90.00
_cell.angle_beta   90.00
_cell.angle_gamma   90.00
#
_symmetry.space_group_name_H-M   'P 1'
#
loop_
_entity.id
_entity.type
_entity.pdbx_description
1 polymer ?
#
loop_
_entity_poly.entity_id
_entity_poly.type
_entity_poly.pdbx_seq_one_letter_code
_entity_poly.pdbx_strand_id
1 'polypeptide(L)'
;MTSQEQRVSEFQDSSEESEYLAFLQKTAQQAQRLKEIQQQQEYKILSREEDPTTYPSEIQRIREDLLEASAQLLYISEGEEPYEFIFIPNDQITSLPTNSIAFANLVKQCNTNIMTEEEKEIGESRVMAFQEFFEPFTGANAQDPYGQKEGYKELQKIAAAIFGGKENVKVYKIGEQRRIGVYIVGLIKGIGIAGLKTISTET
;
A
#
# COMPACT_ATOMS: atom_id res chain seq x y z
N MET A 1 1.55 62.90 -15.05
CA MET A 1 1.82 61.48 -15.36
C MET A 1 2.53 60.86 -14.16
N THR A 2 2.42 59.54 -13.97
CA THR A 2 2.97 58.67 -12.91
C THR A 2 2.30 58.71 -11.52
N SER A 3 1.17 58.00 -11.37
CA SER A 3 0.70 57.51 -10.05
C SER A 3 -0.26 56.30 -10.13
N GLN A 4 -0.34 55.58 -11.25
CA GLN A 4 -1.21 54.39 -11.36
C GLN A 4 -0.48 53.07 -11.68
N GLU A 5 0.80 53.10 -12.06
CA GLU A 5 1.54 51.86 -12.41
C GLU A 5 2.21 51.17 -11.21
N GLN A 6 2.32 51.82 -10.05
CA GLN A 6 2.96 51.21 -8.86
C GLN A 6 2.05 50.32 -8.02
N ARG A 7 0.72 50.34 -8.22
CA ARG A 7 -0.22 49.56 -7.39
C ARG A 7 -0.57 48.18 -7.93
N VAL A 8 -0.12 47.82 -9.13
CA VAL A 8 -0.45 46.51 -9.73
C VAL A 8 0.65 45.46 -9.46
N SER A 9 1.89 45.91 -9.21
CA SER A 9 3.04 45.04 -8.95
C SER A 9 3.05 44.39 -7.55
N GLU A 10 2.55 45.07 -6.51
CA GLU A 10 2.60 44.55 -5.13
C GLU A 10 1.52 43.49 -4.85
N PHE A 11 0.44 43.43 -5.65
CA PHE A 11 -0.65 42.48 -5.42
C PHE A 11 -0.41 41.10 -6.05
N GLN A 12 0.40 40.99 -7.11
CA GLN A 12 0.74 39.70 -7.73
C GLN A 12 1.85 38.96 -6.96
N ASP A 13 2.87 39.65 -6.45
CA ASP A 13 3.92 39.06 -5.62
C ASP A 13 3.34 38.45 -4.32
N SER A 14 2.39 39.14 -3.69
CA SER A 14 1.79 38.68 -2.44
C SER A 14 0.96 37.40 -2.58
N SER A 15 0.33 37.16 -3.75
CA SER A 15 -0.46 35.94 -3.97
C SER A 15 0.42 34.73 -4.27
N GLU A 16 1.48 34.91 -5.06
CA GLU A 16 2.41 33.83 -5.38
C GLU A 16 3.26 33.43 -4.16
N GLU A 17 3.70 34.40 -3.35
CA GLU A 17 4.33 34.12 -2.05
C GLU A 17 3.36 33.44 -1.08
N SER A 18 2.09 33.85 -1.04
CA SER A 18 1.08 33.19 -0.20
C SER A 18 0.79 31.76 -0.65
N GLU A 19 0.76 31.49 -1.96
CA GLU A 19 0.57 30.15 -2.51
C GLU A 19 1.79 29.25 -2.25
N TYR A 20 3.00 29.80 -2.41
CA TYR A 20 4.24 29.09 -2.09
C TYR A 20 4.35 28.75 -0.60
N LEU A 21 4.01 29.69 0.28
CA LEU A 21 3.97 29.45 1.73
C LEU A 21 2.89 28.44 2.11
N ALA A 22 1.71 28.50 1.50
CA ALA A 22 0.64 27.52 1.70
C ALA A 22 1.07 26.12 1.22
N PHE A 23 1.77 26.03 0.09
CA PHE A 23 2.36 24.80 -0.41
C PHE A 23 3.38 24.23 0.59
N LEU A 24 4.36 25.03 1.02
CA LEU A 24 5.36 24.62 2.01
C LEU A 24 4.74 24.14 3.32
N GLN A 25 3.72 24.85 3.81
CA GLN A 25 3.02 24.49 5.03
C GLN A 25 2.23 23.17 4.86
N LYS A 26 1.59 22.97 3.70
CA LYS A 26 0.90 21.72 3.37
C LYS A 26 1.89 20.54 3.30
N THR A 27 3.02 20.72 2.64
CA THR A 27 4.09 19.69 2.56
C THR A 27 4.65 19.37 3.95
N ALA A 28 4.89 20.38 4.79
CA ALA A 28 5.39 20.18 6.15
C ALA A 28 4.39 19.42 7.04
N GLN A 29 3.11 19.80 7.00
CA GLN A 29 2.04 19.09 7.72
C GLN A 29 1.85 17.65 7.22
N GLN A 30 2.01 17.41 5.92
CA GLN A 30 1.96 16.05 5.36
C GLN A 30 3.15 15.21 5.82
N ALA A 31 4.37 15.75 5.78
CA ALA A 31 5.56 15.06 6.28
C ALA A 31 5.47 14.76 7.79
N GLN A 32 4.83 15.63 8.58
CA GLN A 32 4.60 15.39 9.99
C GLN A 32 3.58 14.28 10.24
N ARG A 33 2.47 14.24 9.49
CA ARG A 33 1.49 13.13 9.56
C ARG A 33 2.09 11.79 9.22
N LEU A 34 2.92 11.72 8.17
CA LEU A 34 3.66 10.50 7.83
C LEU A 34 4.50 9.99 9.02
N LYS A 35 5.23 10.88 9.70
CA LYS A 35 6.02 10.52 10.88
C LYS A 35 5.16 10.04 12.04
N GLU A 36 4.01 10.65 12.26
CA GLU A 36 3.08 10.24 13.32
C GLU A 36 2.49 8.85 13.03
N ILE A 37 2.11 8.56 11.78
CA ILE A 37 1.61 7.24 11.36
C ILE A 37 2.73 6.19 11.48
N GLN A 38 3.94 6.50 11.01
CA GLN A 38 5.10 5.61 11.13
C GLN A 38 5.43 5.30 12.59
N GLN A 39 5.43 6.30 13.48
CA GLN A 39 5.62 6.06 14.92
C GLN A 39 4.52 5.18 15.50
N GLN A 40 3.25 5.45 15.19
CA GLN A 40 2.14 4.60 15.64
C GLN A 40 2.27 3.15 15.15
N GLN A 41 2.77 2.94 13.93
CA GLN A 41 3.04 1.60 13.41
C GLN A 41 4.18 0.92 14.16
N GLU A 42 5.28 1.61 14.44
CA GLU A 42 6.38 1.07 15.23
C GLU A 42 5.88 0.60 16.61
N TYR A 43 5.01 1.40 17.26
CA TYR A 43 4.31 1.00 18.48
C TYR A 43 3.35 -0.18 18.27
N LYS A 44 2.60 -0.23 17.16
CA LYS A 44 1.67 -1.33 16.84
C LYS A 44 2.40 -2.64 16.57
N ILE A 45 3.56 -2.60 15.92
CA ILE A 45 4.43 -3.76 15.66
C ILE A 45 5.03 -4.26 16.98
N LEU A 46 5.51 -3.36 17.83
CA LEU A 46 6.02 -3.69 19.18
C LEU A 46 4.95 -4.26 20.11
N SER A 47 3.68 -3.89 19.94
CA SER A 47 2.57 -4.36 20.78
C SER A 47 1.80 -5.55 20.21
N ARG A 48 2.01 -5.88 18.93
CA ARG A 48 1.43 -7.04 18.23
C ARG A 48 2.55 -8.04 17.94
N GLU A 49 3.25 -8.48 18.98
CA GLU A 49 4.06 -9.70 18.93
C GLU A 49 3.12 -10.89 18.71
N GLU A 50 2.77 -11.16 17.46
CA GLU A 50 2.31 -12.49 17.08
C GLU A 50 3.46 -13.46 17.39
N ASP A 51 3.15 -14.46 18.22
CA ASP A 51 4.12 -15.44 18.69
C ASP A 51 4.89 -16.03 17.48
N PRO A 52 6.24 -15.93 17.44
CA PRO A 52 7.07 -16.35 16.30
C PRO A 52 6.91 -17.83 15.92
N THR A 53 6.18 -18.60 16.73
CA THR A 53 5.84 -20.01 16.49
C THR A 53 4.58 -20.22 15.64
N THR A 54 3.86 -19.16 15.26
CA THR A 54 2.56 -19.27 14.56
C THR A 54 2.69 -19.70 13.09
N TYR A 55 3.84 -19.44 12.46
CA TYR A 55 4.05 -19.68 11.02
C TYR A 55 5.18 -20.68 10.76
N PRO A 56 5.16 -21.42 9.64
CA PRO A 56 6.33 -22.16 9.17
C PRO A 56 7.55 -21.24 9.01
N SER A 57 8.75 -21.75 9.25
CA SER A 57 9.99 -20.95 9.23
C SER A 57 10.24 -20.21 7.90
N GLU A 58 9.83 -20.81 6.78
CA GLU A 58 9.88 -20.18 5.46
C GLU A 58 8.94 -18.97 5.37
N ILE A 59 7.72 -19.10 5.90
CA ILE A 59 6.73 -18.02 5.94
C ILE A 59 7.17 -16.90 6.88
N GLN A 60 7.82 -17.24 7.99
CA GLN A 60 8.32 -16.25 8.93
C GLN A 60 9.40 -15.35 8.29
N ARG A 61 10.32 -15.93 7.52
CA ARG A 61 11.32 -15.14 6.76
C ARG A 61 10.65 -14.23 5.74
N ILE A 62 9.68 -14.76 4.99
CA ILE A 62 8.93 -13.98 4.01
C ILE A 62 8.17 -12.82 4.67
N ARG A 63 7.59 -13.06 5.86
CA ARG A 63 6.93 -12.02 6.65
C ARG A 63 7.91 -10.93 7.05
N GLU A 64 9.07 -11.29 7.58
CA GLU A 64 10.12 -10.35 7.98
C GLU A 64 10.58 -9.50 6.79
N ASP A 65 10.98 -10.14 5.69
CA ASP A 65 11.48 -9.46 4.48
C ASP A 65 10.43 -8.49 3.89
N LEU A 66 9.15 -8.92 3.82
CA LEU A 66 8.08 -8.08 3.27
C LEU A 66 7.71 -6.92 4.21
N LEU A 67 7.62 -7.19 5.52
CA LEU A 67 7.29 -6.15 6.50
C LEU A 67 8.42 -5.12 6.60
N GLU A 68 9.68 -5.55 6.63
CA GLU A 68 10.84 -4.65 6.62
C GLU A 68 10.82 -3.75 5.39
N ALA A 69 10.60 -4.32 4.20
CA ALA A 69 10.51 -3.57 2.95
C ALA A 69 9.34 -2.57 2.92
N SER A 70 8.26 -2.85 3.65
CA SER A 70 7.06 -2.02 3.69
C SER A 70 6.97 -1.11 4.93
N ALA A 71 7.88 -1.22 5.89
CA ALA A 71 7.74 -0.61 7.22
C ALA A 71 7.61 0.92 7.19
N GLN A 72 8.23 1.57 6.21
CA GLN A 72 8.18 3.02 6.04
C GLN A 72 7.21 3.45 4.92
N LEU A 73 6.58 2.49 4.26
CA LEU A 73 5.69 2.73 3.13
C LEU A 73 4.24 2.85 3.60
N LEU A 74 3.56 3.86 3.06
CA LEU A 74 2.12 4.02 3.19
C LEU A 74 1.51 3.97 1.80
N TYR A 75 0.42 3.23 1.68
CA TYR A 75 -0.42 3.30 0.50
C TYR A 75 -1.24 4.58 0.57
N ILE A 76 -1.03 5.45 -0.42
CA ILE A 76 -1.66 6.76 -0.49
C ILE A 76 -2.75 6.71 -1.56
N SER A 77 -4.00 6.64 -1.11
CA SER A 77 -5.18 6.94 -1.91
C SER A 77 -5.74 8.28 -1.44
N GLU A 78 -7.03 8.37 -1.08
CA GLU A 78 -7.54 9.46 -0.27
C GLU A 78 -7.24 9.31 1.22
N GLY A 79 -6.82 8.10 1.64
CA GLY A 79 -6.25 7.81 2.95
C GLY A 79 -4.76 7.49 2.87
N GLU A 80 -4.12 7.42 4.03
CA GLU A 80 -2.72 6.99 4.20
C GLU A 80 -2.72 5.71 5.04
N GLU A 81 -2.54 4.56 4.40
CA GLU A 81 -2.77 3.25 5.03
C GLU A 81 -1.48 2.39 5.08
N PRO A 82 -1.19 1.71 6.21
CA PRO A 82 -0.09 0.76 6.31
C PRO A 82 -0.21 -0.43 5.37
N TYR A 83 0.89 -1.17 5.24
CA TYR A 83 0.85 -2.56 4.81
C TYR A 83 0.85 -3.50 6.01
N GLU A 84 0.03 -4.54 5.95
CA GLU A 84 -0.03 -5.63 6.91
C GLU A 84 0.30 -6.95 6.21
N PHE A 85 1.05 -7.83 6.88
CA PHE A 85 1.35 -9.14 6.34
C PHE A 85 0.11 -10.04 6.36
N ILE A 86 -0.03 -10.85 5.31
CA ILE A 86 -1.09 -11.85 5.21
C ILE A 86 -0.54 -13.21 4.79
N PHE A 87 -1.10 -14.26 5.38
CA PHE A 87 -0.81 -15.63 5.01
C PHE A 87 -2.10 -16.46 5.01
N ILE A 88 -2.31 -17.21 3.94
CA ILE A 88 -3.46 -18.08 3.73
C ILE A 88 -2.92 -19.50 3.50
N PRO A 89 -2.93 -20.36 4.52
CA PRO A 89 -2.43 -21.72 4.40
C PRO A 89 -3.34 -22.55 3.50
N ASN A 90 -2.77 -23.13 2.45
CA ASN A 90 -3.45 -24.03 1.53
C ASN A 90 -2.42 -24.79 0.70
N ASP A 91 -2.13 -26.03 1.07
CA ASP A 91 -1.13 -26.87 0.40
C ASP A 91 -1.59 -27.42 -0.96
N GLN A 92 -2.90 -27.42 -1.21
CA GLN A 92 -3.51 -27.90 -2.46
C GLN A 92 -3.54 -26.83 -3.56
N ILE A 93 -3.26 -25.56 -3.24
CA ILE A 93 -3.32 -24.50 -4.23
C ILE A 93 -2.10 -24.52 -5.15
N THR A 94 -2.35 -24.65 -6.45
CA THR A 94 -1.30 -24.78 -7.48
C THR A 94 -1.14 -23.51 -8.31
N SER A 95 -2.10 -22.59 -8.24
CA SER A 95 -2.07 -21.31 -8.96
C SER A 95 -2.88 -20.25 -8.24
N LEU A 96 -2.47 -18.99 -8.33
CA LEU A 96 -3.25 -17.87 -7.80
C LEU A 96 -4.58 -17.70 -8.57
N PRO A 97 -5.71 -17.41 -7.89
CA PRO A 97 -7.00 -17.19 -8.53
C PRO A 97 -6.96 -16.17 -9.68
N THR A 98 -7.75 -16.39 -10.72
CA THR A 98 -7.75 -15.51 -11.91
C THR A 98 -8.61 -14.26 -11.75
N ASN A 99 -9.55 -14.26 -10.81
CA ASN A 99 -10.42 -13.12 -10.52
C ASN A 99 -10.51 -12.87 -9.00
N SER A 100 -10.86 -11.63 -8.61
CA SER A 100 -10.87 -11.24 -7.20
C SER A 100 -12.01 -11.86 -6.41
N ILE A 101 -13.12 -12.25 -7.05
CA ILE A 101 -14.23 -12.97 -6.38
C ILE A 101 -13.75 -14.35 -5.88
N ALA A 102 -13.04 -15.09 -6.71
CA ALA A 102 -12.49 -16.40 -6.35
C ALA A 102 -11.44 -16.27 -5.24
N PHE A 103 -10.61 -15.22 -5.28
CA PHE A 103 -9.67 -14.92 -4.20
C PHE A 103 -10.41 -14.55 -2.90
N ALA A 104 -11.40 -13.65 -2.95
CA ALA A 104 -12.21 -13.27 -1.79
C ALA A 104 -12.90 -14.47 -1.14
N ASN A 105 -13.48 -15.36 -1.95
CA ASN A 105 -14.10 -16.59 -1.46
C ASN A 105 -13.08 -17.53 -0.79
N LEU A 106 -11.87 -17.63 -1.34
CA LEU A 106 -10.79 -18.43 -0.74
C LEU A 106 -10.39 -17.85 0.63
N VAL A 107 -10.23 -16.53 0.74
CA VAL A 107 -9.91 -15.87 2.02
C VAL A 107 -11.02 -16.12 3.05
N LYS A 108 -12.29 -15.97 2.65
CA LYS A 108 -13.46 -16.25 3.50
C LYS A 108 -13.51 -17.70 3.98
N GLN A 109 -13.21 -18.65 3.11
CA GLN A 109 -13.20 -20.09 3.44
C GLN A 109 -12.11 -20.46 4.43
N CYS A 110 -10.95 -19.81 4.35
CA CYS A 110 -9.83 -20.05 5.26
C CYS A 110 -10.06 -19.48 6.68
N ASN A 111 -11.21 -18.83 6.95
CA ASN A 111 -11.63 -18.30 8.25
C ASN A 111 -10.53 -17.51 8.98
N THR A 112 -9.73 -16.78 8.20
CA THR A 112 -8.71 -15.88 8.71
C THR A 112 -9.34 -14.49 8.81
N ASN A 113 -9.10 -13.76 9.90
CA ASN A 113 -9.54 -12.35 10.08
C ASN A 113 -8.76 -11.38 9.17
N ILE A 114 -8.48 -11.80 7.93
CA ILE A 114 -7.71 -11.07 6.93
C ILE A 114 -8.60 -10.02 6.23
N MET A 115 -9.89 -10.28 6.04
CA MET A 115 -10.85 -9.32 5.45
C MET A 115 -11.61 -8.55 6.54
N THR A 116 -11.77 -7.24 6.38
CA THR A 116 -12.71 -6.44 7.18
C THR A 116 -14.15 -6.72 6.76
N GLU A 117 -15.11 -6.32 7.58
CA GLU A 117 -16.54 -6.54 7.29
C GLU A 117 -16.97 -5.85 5.99
N GLU A 118 -16.45 -4.66 5.69
CA GLU A 118 -16.78 -3.93 4.47
C GLU A 118 -16.22 -4.61 3.21
N GLU A 119 -15.11 -5.34 3.31
CA GLU A 119 -14.54 -6.11 2.20
C GLU A 119 -15.33 -7.40 1.92
N LYS A 120 -16.15 -7.87 2.89
CA LYS A 120 -16.97 -9.06 2.70
C LYS A 120 -18.14 -8.79 1.77
N GLU A 121 -18.58 -7.55 1.63
CA GLU A 121 -19.55 -7.10 0.64
C GLU A 121 -18.82 -6.84 -0.68
N ILE A 122 -18.91 -7.79 -1.61
CA ILE A 122 -18.14 -7.75 -2.86
C ILE A 122 -18.79 -6.72 -3.80
N GLY A 123 -18.26 -5.50 -3.83
CA GLY A 123 -18.63 -4.43 -4.77
C GLY A 123 -17.65 -4.36 -5.95
N GLU A 124 -16.54 -3.65 -5.76
CA GLU A 124 -15.40 -3.58 -6.67
C GLU A 124 -14.53 -4.84 -6.55
N SER A 125 -14.27 -5.46 -7.70
CA SER A 125 -13.42 -6.65 -7.82
C SER A 125 -12.55 -6.50 -9.07
N ARG A 126 -11.30 -6.09 -8.89
CA ARG A 126 -10.32 -5.99 -9.97
C ARG A 126 -9.06 -6.77 -9.65
N VAL A 127 -8.52 -7.47 -10.65
CA VAL A 127 -7.17 -8.05 -10.60
C VAL A 127 -6.28 -7.15 -11.43
N MET A 128 -5.16 -6.73 -10.86
CA MET A 128 -4.14 -5.95 -11.53
C MET A 128 -2.87 -6.78 -11.68
N ALA A 129 -2.14 -6.53 -12.77
CA ALA A 129 -0.81 -7.08 -12.92
C ALA A 129 0.15 -6.41 -11.92
N PHE A 130 1.18 -7.15 -11.49
CA PHE A 130 2.16 -6.63 -10.55
C PHE A 130 2.80 -5.31 -11.03
N GLN A 131 3.25 -5.23 -12.28
CA GLN A 131 3.81 -3.98 -12.82
C GLN A 131 2.79 -2.85 -12.89
N GLU A 132 1.54 -3.16 -13.26
CA GLU A 132 0.46 -2.17 -13.38
C GLU A 132 0.18 -1.48 -12.03
N PHE A 133 0.25 -2.23 -10.92
CA PHE A 133 0.09 -1.66 -9.58
C PHE A 133 1.24 -0.75 -9.18
N PHE A 134 2.49 -1.10 -9.49
CA PHE A 134 3.66 -0.32 -9.09
C PHE A 134 3.96 0.87 -10.02
N GLU A 135 3.45 0.87 -11.25
CA GLU A 135 3.71 1.92 -12.25
C GLU A 135 3.46 3.35 -11.74
N PRO A 136 2.35 3.65 -11.02
CA PRO A 136 2.10 4.98 -10.49
C PRO A 136 3.12 5.44 -9.44
N PHE A 137 3.81 4.50 -8.78
CA PHE A 137 4.77 4.78 -7.70
C PHE A 137 6.21 4.80 -8.21
N THR A 138 6.57 3.86 -9.09
CA THR A 138 7.97 3.63 -9.49
C THR A 138 8.29 4.05 -10.92
N GLY A 139 7.28 4.34 -11.73
CA GLY A 139 7.42 4.70 -13.15
C GLY A 139 8.28 5.95 -13.36
N ALA A 140 8.82 6.12 -14.58
CA ALA A 140 9.70 7.24 -14.92
C ALA A 140 9.04 8.60 -14.63
N ASN A 141 7.74 8.71 -14.90
CA ASN A 141 6.93 9.91 -14.69
C ASN A 141 6.13 9.91 -13.38
N ALA A 142 6.33 8.91 -12.51
CA ALA A 142 5.67 8.86 -11.21
C ALA A 142 6.09 10.05 -10.36
N GLN A 143 5.11 10.85 -9.93
CA GLN A 143 5.31 11.91 -8.96
C GLN A 143 5.57 11.27 -7.60
N ASP A 144 6.55 11.80 -6.86
CA ASP A 144 6.87 11.32 -5.52
C ASP A 144 6.75 12.44 -4.48
N PRO A 145 5.54 12.96 -4.24
CA PRO A 145 5.34 14.04 -3.27
C PRO A 145 5.68 13.62 -1.83
N TYR A 146 5.78 12.31 -1.57
CA TYR A 146 5.99 11.76 -0.23
C TYR A 146 7.38 11.12 -0.04
N GLY A 147 8.25 11.14 -1.05
CA GLY A 147 9.60 10.59 -0.97
C GLY A 147 9.66 9.06 -0.83
N GLN A 148 8.63 8.34 -1.25
CA GLN A 148 8.49 6.88 -1.06
C GLN A 148 8.91 6.06 -2.28
N LYS A 149 9.27 6.70 -3.40
CA LYS A 149 9.53 6.01 -4.68
C LYS A 149 10.61 4.95 -4.60
N GLU A 150 11.72 5.23 -3.92
CA GLU A 150 12.81 4.25 -3.77
C GLU A 150 12.39 3.07 -2.89
N GLY A 151 11.63 3.33 -1.81
CA GLY A 151 11.08 2.24 -0.99
C GLY A 151 10.09 1.37 -1.78
N TYR A 152 9.24 1.97 -2.62
CA TYR A 152 8.35 1.22 -3.52
C TYR A 152 9.11 0.37 -4.55
N LYS A 153 10.26 0.85 -5.07
CA LYS A 153 11.14 0.05 -5.94
C LYS A 153 11.76 -1.12 -5.20
N GLU A 154 12.19 -0.91 -3.96
CA GLU A 154 12.75 -1.95 -3.10
C GLU A 154 11.71 -3.01 -2.76
N LEU A 155 10.51 -2.62 -2.33
CA LEU A 155 9.39 -3.53 -2.12
C LEU A 155 9.07 -4.33 -3.37
N GLN A 156 9.02 -3.67 -4.54
CA GLN A 156 8.78 -4.34 -5.82
C GLN A 156 9.85 -5.40 -6.13
N LYS A 157 11.12 -5.10 -5.84
CA LYS A 157 12.24 -6.03 -6.04
C LYS A 157 12.18 -7.22 -5.08
N ILE A 158 11.93 -6.97 -3.79
CA ILE A 158 11.86 -8.00 -2.75
C ILE A 158 10.70 -8.95 -3.01
N ALA A 159 9.49 -8.43 -3.28
CA ALA A 159 8.34 -9.26 -3.59
C ALA A 159 8.57 -10.12 -4.84
N ALA A 160 9.15 -9.56 -5.91
CA ALA A 160 9.47 -10.33 -7.11
C ALA A 160 10.54 -11.41 -6.84
N ALA A 161 11.52 -11.14 -5.98
CA ALA A 161 12.54 -12.12 -5.62
C ALA A 161 11.96 -13.28 -4.80
N ILE A 162 11.14 -12.97 -3.78
CA ILE A 162 10.49 -13.96 -2.91
C ILE A 162 9.62 -14.93 -3.73
N PHE A 163 8.81 -14.40 -4.64
CA PHE A 163 7.87 -15.21 -5.43
C PHE A 163 8.47 -15.72 -6.76
N GLY A 164 9.78 -15.54 -6.97
CA GLY A 164 10.49 -16.08 -8.12
C GLY A 164 10.08 -15.47 -9.47
N GLY A 165 9.62 -14.23 -9.49
CA GLY A 165 9.22 -13.51 -10.69
C GLY A 165 8.03 -12.57 -10.49
N LYS A 166 7.94 -11.53 -11.31
CA LYS A 166 6.83 -10.56 -11.28
C LYS A 166 5.50 -11.19 -11.72
N GLU A 167 5.59 -12.20 -12.58
CA GLU A 167 4.47 -12.97 -13.13
C GLU A 167 3.80 -13.88 -12.11
N ASN A 168 4.49 -14.19 -11.01
CA ASN A 168 3.99 -15.04 -9.93
C ASN A 168 3.30 -14.24 -8.81
N VAL A 169 3.19 -12.93 -8.97
CA VAL A 169 2.52 -12.03 -8.03
C VAL A 169 1.28 -11.44 -8.68
N LYS A 170 0.18 -11.40 -7.94
CA LYS A 170 -1.06 -10.75 -8.37
C LYS A 170 -1.50 -9.72 -7.34
N VAL A 171 -2.14 -8.68 -7.83
CA VAL A 171 -2.76 -7.66 -6.99
C VAL A 171 -4.27 -7.76 -7.10
N TYR A 172 -4.96 -8.00 -5.98
CA TYR A 172 -6.42 -8.04 -5.92
C TYR A 172 -6.94 -6.79 -5.21
N LYS A 173 -7.85 -6.05 -5.86
CA LYS A 173 -8.68 -5.02 -5.24
C LYS A 173 -10.05 -5.63 -4.94
N ILE A 174 -10.48 -5.63 -3.68
CA ILE A 174 -11.75 -6.22 -3.20
C ILE A 174 -12.40 -5.30 -2.17
N GLY A 175 -13.66 -4.92 -2.37
CA GLY A 175 -14.47 -4.22 -1.37
C GLY A 175 -15.49 -3.30 -2.00
N GLU A 176 -16.17 -2.48 -1.21
CA GLU A 176 -17.07 -1.46 -1.74
C GLU A 176 -16.36 -0.15 -2.07
N GLN A 177 -17.00 0.68 -2.90
CA GLN A 177 -16.48 1.93 -3.46
C GLN A 177 -15.70 2.81 -2.47
N ARG A 178 -16.05 2.82 -1.17
CA ARG A 178 -15.38 3.67 -0.20
C ARG A 178 -14.16 3.06 0.48
N ARG A 179 -14.07 1.73 0.53
CA ARG A 179 -13.04 1.01 1.26
C ARG A 179 -12.73 -0.30 0.55
N ILE A 180 -11.62 -0.30 -0.16
CA ILE A 180 -11.20 -1.40 -1.03
C ILE A 180 -9.91 -1.98 -0.48
N GLY A 181 -9.93 -3.24 -0.08
CA GLY A 181 -8.72 -3.97 0.26
C GLY A 181 -7.85 -4.20 -0.96
N VAL A 182 -6.56 -3.92 -0.81
CA VAL A 182 -5.54 -4.14 -1.84
C VAL A 182 -4.60 -5.23 -1.35
N TYR A 183 -4.57 -6.35 -2.06
CA TYR A 183 -3.83 -7.55 -1.69
C TYR A 183 -2.73 -7.82 -2.71
N ILE A 184 -1.46 -7.69 -2.31
CA ILE A 184 -0.28 -8.00 -3.13
C ILE A 184 0.23 -9.37 -2.70
N VAL A 185 -0.09 -10.42 -3.46
CA VAL A 185 0.13 -11.81 -3.02
C VAL A 185 0.81 -12.67 -4.05
N GLY A 186 1.60 -13.62 -3.55
CA GLY A 186 2.27 -14.66 -4.32
C GLY A 186 1.97 -16.06 -3.79
N LEU A 187 2.20 -17.06 -4.64
CA LEU A 187 2.02 -18.47 -4.29
C LEU A 187 3.33 -19.07 -3.79
N ILE A 188 3.27 -19.77 -2.66
CA ILE A 188 4.34 -20.59 -2.12
C ILE A 188 3.93 -22.05 -2.25
N LYS A 189 4.59 -22.78 -3.15
CA LYS A 189 4.20 -24.14 -3.55
C LYS A 189 4.18 -25.08 -2.35
N GLY A 190 3.06 -25.78 -2.17
CA GLY A 190 2.88 -26.75 -1.09
C GLY A 190 2.67 -26.13 0.30
N ILE A 191 2.57 -24.81 0.40
CA ILE A 191 2.35 -24.10 1.68
C ILE A 191 1.08 -23.24 1.62
N GLY A 192 0.95 -22.36 0.63
CA GLY A 192 -0.20 -21.49 0.51
C GLY A 192 0.09 -20.16 -0.17
N ILE A 193 -0.72 -19.16 0.13
CA ILE A 193 -0.59 -17.79 -0.40
C ILE A 193 -0.04 -16.89 0.69
N ALA A 194 0.96 -16.06 0.37
CA ALA A 194 1.51 -15.06 1.28
C ALA A 194 1.63 -13.70 0.58
N GLY A 195 1.67 -12.62 1.36
CA GLY A 195 1.87 -11.30 0.80
C GLY A 195 1.56 -10.16 1.76
N LEU A 196 1.26 -9.01 1.18
CA LEU A 196 0.88 -7.80 1.91
C LEU A 196 -0.55 -7.41 1.59
N LYS A 197 -1.22 -6.80 2.57
CA LYS A 197 -2.53 -6.18 2.45
C LYS A 197 -2.43 -4.72 2.85
N THR A 198 -3.11 -3.85 2.12
CA THR A 198 -3.38 -2.47 2.53
C THR A 198 -4.83 -2.11 2.19
N ILE A 199 -5.26 -0.89 2.51
CA ILE A 199 -6.61 -0.40 2.26
C ILE A 199 -6.53 0.84 1.36
N SER A 200 -7.34 0.85 0.32
CA SER A 200 -7.62 2.03 -0.50
C SER A 200 -8.93 2.64 -0.04
N THR A 201 -8.86 3.86 0.48
CA THR A 201 -10.04 4.68 0.80
C THR A 201 -10.35 5.60 -0.38
N GLU A 202 -11.61 5.66 -0.78
CA GLU A 202 -12.15 6.58 -1.82
C GLU A 202 -13.42 7.24 -1.25
N THR A 203 -13.70 8.53 -1.50
CA THR A 203 -14.85 9.27 -0.91
C THR A 203 -15.88 9.75 -1.92
#